data_AF-A0A1E3NY38-F1
#
_entry.id   AF-A0A1E3NY38-F1
#
_cell.length_a   1.000
_cell.length_b   1.000
_cell.length_c   1.000
_cell.angle_alpha   90.00
_cell.angle_beta   90.00
_cell.angle_gamma   90.00
#
_symmetry.space_group_name_H-M   'P 1'
#
loop_
_entity.id
_entity.type
_entity.pdbx_description
1 polymer ?
#
loop_
_entity_poly.entity_id
_entity_poly.type
_entity_poly.pdbx_seq_one_letter_code
_entity_poly.pdbx_strand_id
1 'polypeptide(L)'
;MIVSFGDATTRTSEVQLVRCPQGLNLYKLHRVHRIYKQVIHDLVGVEEASNDLDDLLSSKPAFPPWLCVLIYAFSSAMVTPFAFGGGWVNLPVSFLIGLCVGSLQFLIAPRSNLYSNVFEVTAAIVVAFVGRALGSISGSHICFSAVVQGSLALILPGYIILCGSLELQSRNLVAGAVRMFYAIIYSLFLGFGITLGAALYGWIDKNATSETTCAEQISPWYRFIFVPFFTIGLCLINQAKWFQLPVMLFISCAGYVVNFFASKHFQNSTEFTAAMGAFVIGVLGNLYSRIWKGLAVSAMLPAIFVQVPSGIASQASLLAGVQSANQLTTNSTSGAATAPAEGSSLSFGVTMVQVAIGISVGLFASTIFVYPFGKKSTSIFTL
;
A
#
# COMPACT_ATOMS: atom_id res chain seq x y z
N MET A 1 -5.78 -4.55 20.77
CA MET A 1 -5.07 -3.99 21.93
C MET A 1 -5.35 -4.87 23.14
N ILE A 2 -4.33 -5.25 23.90
CA ILE A 2 -4.51 -5.94 25.18
C ILE A 2 -4.46 -4.85 26.24
N VAL A 3 -5.55 -4.66 26.98
CA VAL A 3 -5.62 -3.71 28.09
C VAL A 3 -5.73 -4.52 29.37
N SER A 4 -4.83 -4.26 30.32
CA SER A 4 -4.91 -4.87 31.64
C SER A 4 -5.31 -3.80 32.65
N PHE A 5 -6.43 -4.04 33.32
CA PHE A 5 -6.89 -3.22 34.42
C PHE A 5 -6.46 -3.90 35.72
N GLY A 6 -5.62 -3.21 36.49
CA GLY A 6 -5.24 -3.66 37.82
C GLY A 6 -6.35 -3.32 38.80
N ASP A 7 -6.93 -4.33 39.46
CA ASP A 7 -7.81 -4.10 40.59
C ASP A 7 -6.97 -4.07 41.88
N ALA A 8 -6.86 -2.88 42.46
CA ALA A 8 -6.10 -2.64 43.68
C ALA A 8 -6.69 -3.38 44.89
N THR A 9 -7.99 -3.71 44.87
CA THR A 9 -8.69 -4.35 46.00
C THR A 9 -8.48 -5.86 46.04
N THR A 10 -8.55 -6.53 44.89
CA THR A 10 -8.40 -8.00 44.77
C THR A 10 -6.97 -8.44 44.45
N ARG A 11 -6.07 -7.50 44.12
CA ARG A 11 -4.73 -7.76 43.56
C ARG A 11 -4.75 -8.67 42.33
N THR A 12 -5.86 -8.69 41.60
CA THR A 12 -5.96 -9.41 40.33
C THR A 12 -5.85 -8.43 39.16
N SER A 13 -5.48 -8.95 38.00
CA SER A 13 -5.41 -8.20 36.75
C SER A 13 -6.52 -8.69 35.83
N GLU A 14 -7.48 -7.83 35.51
CA GLU A 14 -8.47 -8.13 34.48
C GLU A 14 -7.85 -7.79 33.11
N VAL A 15 -7.76 -8.78 32.23
CA VAL A 15 -7.20 -8.60 30.89
C VAL A 15 -8.32 -8.59 29.88
N GLN A 16 -8.54 -7.44 29.23
CA GLN A 16 -9.52 -7.31 28.16
C GLN A 16 -8.84 -7.23 26.79
N LEU A 17 -9.34 -8.02 25.85
CA LEU A 17 -8.86 -8.05 24.48
C LEU A 17 -9.80 -7.24 23.59
N VAL A 18 -9.40 -6.01 23.26
CA VAL A 18 -10.13 -5.15 22.32
C VAL A 18 -9.67 -5.46 20.90
N ARG A 19 -10.55 -6.05 20.10
CA ARG A 19 -10.35 -6.26 18.66
C ARG A 19 -10.98 -5.09 17.90
N CYS A 20 -10.22 -4.42 17.06
CA CYS A 20 -10.72 -3.39 16.16
C CYS A 20 -10.38 -3.82 14.72
N PRO A 21 -11.34 -3.81 13.78
CA PRO A 21 -11.03 -4.03 12.38
C PRO A 21 -10.07 -2.93 11.92
N GLN A 22 -8.96 -3.33 11.30
CA GLN A 22 -7.98 -2.38 10.80
C GLN A 22 -8.56 -1.65 9.59
N GLY A 23 -8.47 -0.32 9.59
CA GLY A 23 -8.93 0.52 8.49
C GLY A 23 -8.39 1.94 8.63
N LEU A 24 -8.28 2.63 7.49
CA LEU A 24 -7.80 4.00 7.44
C LEU A 24 -8.93 4.92 6.98
N ASN A 25 -9.22 5.94 7.78
CA ASN A 25 -10.13 7.01 7.41
C ASN A 25 -9.44 8.35 7.69
N LEU A 26 -8.97 9.00 6.62
CA LEU A 26 -8.18 10.23 6.72
C LEU A 26 -9.00 11.38 7.33
N TYR A 27 -10.30 11.46 7.02
CA TYR A 27 -11.17 12.49 7.56
C TYR A 27 -11.43 12.31 9.06
N LYS A 28 -11.78 11.10 9.50
CA LYS A 28 -11.98 10.80 10.93
C LYS A 28 -10.69 11.01 11.71
N LEU A 29 -9.54 10.57 11.19
CA LEU A 29 -8.24 10.78 11.82
C LEU A 29 -7.93 12.27 12.01
N HIS A 30 -8.18 13.09 10.98
CA HIS A 30 -8.00 14.54 11.07
C HIS A 30 -8.94 15.18 12.12
N ARG A 31 -10.21 14.74 12.19
CA ARG A 31 -11.19 15.24 13.16
C ARG A 31 -10.86 14.85 14.59
N VAL A 32 -10.44 13.61 14.85
CA VAL A 32 -9.98 13.15 16.17
C VAL A 32 -8.80 14.00 16.64
N HIS A 33 -7.82 14.25 15.78
CA HIS A 33 -6.67 15.09 16.13
C HIS A 33 -7.07 16.54 16.44
N ARG A 34 -8.10 17.05 15.77
CA ARG A 34 -8.62 18.40 16.05
C ARG A 34 -9.29 18.47 17.42
N ILE A 35 -10.15 17.49 17.76
CA ILE A 35 -10.79 17.38 19.08
C ILE A 35 -9.71 17.30 20.17
N TYR A 36 -8.72 16.42 19.98
CA TYR A 36 -7.55 16.30 20.87
C TYR A 36 -6.83 17.65 21.09
N LYS A 37 -6.55 18.40 20.01
CA LYS A 37 -5.93 19.73 20.13
C LYS A 37 -6.82 20.71 20.87
N GLN A 38 -8.14 20.68 20.68
CA GLN A 38 -9.06 21.56 21.38
C GLN A 38 -9.05 21.30 22.90
N VAL A 39 -9.03 20.03 23.31
CA VAL A 39 -8.93 19.66 24.73
C VAL A 39 -7.58 20.11 25.33
N ILE A 40 -6.47 19.88 24.65
CA ILE A 40 -5.14 20.28 25.15
C ILE A 40 -4.96 21.78 25.30
N HIS A 41 -5.62 22.56 24.45
CA HIS A 41 -5.56 24.02 24.51
C HIS A 41 -6.69 24.60 25.37
N ASP A 42 -7.37 23.78 26.18
CA ASP A 42 -8.48 24.16 27.06
C ASP A 42 -9.59 24.95 26.33
N LEU A 43 -9.84 24.64 25.05
CA LEU A 43 -10.90 25.26 24.24
C LEU A 43 -12.26 24.57 24.43
N VAL A 44 -12.23 23.28 24.79
CA VAL A 44 -13.41 22.40 24.92
C VAL A 44 -13.19 21.50 26.13
N GLY A 45 -14.24 21.30 26.93
CA GLY A 45 -14.20 20.40 28.10
C GLY A 45 -14.12 18.93 27.73
N VAL A 46 -13.64 18.08 28.65
CA VAL A 46 -13.47 16.62 28.39
C VAL A 46 -14.81 15.94 28.08
N GLU A 47 -15.89 16.35 28.75
CA GLU A 47 -17.23 15.78 28.54
C GLU A 47 -17.77 16.11 27.14
N GLU A 48 -17.69 17.37 26.72
CA GLU A 48 -18.08 17.81 25.37
C GLU A 48 -17.22 17.13 24.31
N ALA A 49 -15.90 17.03 24.52
CA ALA A 49 -15.00 16.33 23.61
C ALA A 49 -15.30 14.83 23.49
N SER A 50 -15.80 14.20 24.56
CA SER A 50 -16.24 12.80 24.55
C SER A 50 -17.47 12.63 23.66
N ASN A 51 -18.48 13.50 23.82
CA ASN A 51 -19.68 13.48 22.98
C ASN A 51 -19.34 13.71 21.49
N ASP A 52 -18.48 14.70 21.21
CA ASP A 52 -17.97 14.99 19.87
C ASP A 52 -17.23 13.80 19.24
N LEU A 53 -16.52 13.03 20.07
CA LEU A 53 -15.79 11.84 19.64
C LEU A 53 -16.74 10.67 19.34
N ASP A 54 -17.76 10.45 20.17
CA ASP A 54 -18.77 9.41 19.96
C ASP A 54 -19.62 9.69 18.72
N ASP A 55 -20.01 10.95 18.48
CA ASP A 55 -20.67 11.40 17.26
C ASP A 55 -19.80 11.18 16.02
N LEU A 56 -18.49 11.42 16.15
CA LEU A 56 -17.54 11.18 15.06
C LEU A 56 -17.35 9.68 14.78
N LEU A 57 -17.28 8.85 15.81
CA LEU A 57 -17.12 7.40 15.65
C LEU A 57 -18.36 6.78 15.03
N SER A 58 -19.56 7.22 15.44
CA SER A 58 -20.85 6.77 14.89
C SER A 58 -21.17 7.31 13.49
N SER A 59 -20.48 8.37 13.04
CA SER A 59 -20.70 8.94 11.71
C SER A 59 -20.45 7.94 10.57
N LYS A 60 -21.31 8.00 9.53
CA LYS A 60 -21.22 7.16 8.33
C LYS A 60 -19.96 7.48 7.51
N PRO A 61 -19.40 6.51 6.76
CA PRO A 61 -18.31 6.78 5.82
C PRO A 61 -18.76 7.78 4.75
N ALA A 62 -17.82 8.59 4.25
CA ALA A 62 -18.09 9.64 3.28
C ALA A 62 -18.48 9.07 1.89
N PHE A 63 -17.88 7.95 1.51
CA PHE A 63 -18.12 7.28 0.24
C PHE A 63 -18.72 5.88 0.46
N PRO A 64 -19.81 5.54 -0.24
CA PRO A 64 -20.44 4.22 -0.14
C PRO A 64 -19.58 3.12 -0.81
N PRO A 65 -19.75 1.84 -0.43
CA PRO A 65 -18.91 0.75 -0.94
C PRO A 65 -18.85 0.63 -2.46
N TRP A 66 -19.98 0.83 -3.16
CA TRP A 66 -20.02 0.73 -4.63
C TRP A 66 -19.14 1.79 -5.32
N LEU A 67 -19.04 2.98 -4.74
CA LEU A 67 -18.18 4.04 -5.26
C LEU A 67 -16.71 3.72 -4.99
N CYS A 68 -16.40 3.12 -3.84
CA CYS A 68 -15.05 2.61 -3.55
C CYS A 68 -14.59 1.57 -4.58
N VAL A 69 -15.49 0.71 -5.08
CA VAL A 69 -15.19 -0.25 -6.16
C VAL A 69 -14.75 0.48 -7.44
N LEU A 70 -15.50 1.51 -7.87
CA LEU A 70 -15.16 2.28 -9.07
C LEU A 70 -13.85 3.05 -8.90
N ILE A 71 -13.62 3.63 -7.72
CA ILE A 71 -12.37 4.35 -7.43
C ILE A 71 -11.19 3.36 -7.36
N TYR A 72 -11.38 2.15 -6.85
CA TYR A 72 -10.38 1.09 -6.86
C TYR A 72 -9.98 0.71 -8.29
N ALA A 73 -10.98 0.51 -9.17
CA ALA A 73 -10.76 0.23 -10.59
C ALA A 73 -10.00 1.37 -11.29
N PHE A 74 -10.43 2.61 -11.06
CA PHE A 74 -9.75 3.80 -11.58
C PHE A 74 -8.30 3.90 -11.10
N SER A 75 -8.06 3.68 -9.81
CA SER A 75 -6.72 3.71 -9.22
C SER A 75 -5.82 2.62 -9.81
N SER A 76 -6.35 1.40 -10.03
CA SER A 76 -5.64 0.29 -10.66
C SER A 76 -5.19 0.62 -12.10
N ALA A 77 -6.08 1.26 -12.87
CA ALA A 77 -5.77 1.72 -14.21
C ALA A 77 -4.68 2.81 -14.22
N MET A 78 -4.74 3.75 -13.27
CA MET A 78 -3.77 4.86 -13.20
C MET A 78 -2.38 4.42 -12.70
N VAL A 79 -2.29 3.41 -11.83
CA VAL A 79 -0.99 2.90 -11.33
C VAL A 79 -0.22 2.08 -12.37
N THR A 80 -0.94 1.41 -13.27
CA THR A 80 -0.37 0.50 -14.28
C THR A 80 0.74 1.14 -15.13
N PRO A 81 0.57 2.34 -15.73
CA PRO A 81 1.60 2.95 -16.55
C PRO A 81 2.85 3.40 -15.80
N PHE A 82 2.68 4.04 -14.64
CA PHE A 82 3.80 4.72 -13.99
C PHE A 82 4.63 3.79 -13.10
N ALA A 83 4.00 2.80 -12.46
CA ALA A 83 4.68 1.87 -11.56
C ALA A 83 5.17 0.60 -12.27
N PHE A 84 4.44 0.14 -13.29
CA PHE A 84 4.68 -1.18 -13.91
C PHE A 84 4.97 -1.12 -15.42
N GLY A 85 4.93 0.08 -16.02
CA GLY A 85 5.33 0.29 -17.42
C GLY A 85 4.30 -0.18 -18.46
N GLY A 86 3.02 -0.26 -18.10
CA GLY A 86 1.98 -0.66 -19.05
C GLY A 86 1.68 0.38 -20.14
N GLY A 87 1.54 -0.08 -21.39
CA GLY A 87 1.01 0.67 -22.53
C GLY A 87 -0.46 1.09 -22.41
N TRP A 88 -0.95 1.90 -23.35
CA TRP A 88 -2.32 2.45 -23.35
C TRP A 88 -3.43 1.38 -23.34
N VAL A 89 -3.20 0.24 -23.98
CA VAL A 89 -4.14 -0.89 -24.01
C VAL A 89 -4.32 -1.52 -22.63
N ASN A 90 -3.31 -1.43 -21.75
CA ASN A 90 -3.35 -2.03 -20.43
C ASN A 90 -4.23 -1.24 -19.43
N LEU A 91 -4.52 0.05 -19.69
CA LEU A 91 -5.36 0.87 -18.82
C LEU A 91 -6.80 0.33 -18.71
N PRO A 92 -7.56 0.16 -19.81
CA PRO A 92 -8.92 -0.36 -19.73
C PRO A 92 -8.96 -1.80 -19.20
N VAL A 93 -7.96 -2.61 -19.53
CA VAL A 93 -7.88 -4.00 -19.03
C VAL A 93 -7.67 -4.02 -17.52
N SER A 94 -6.72 -3.23 -17.00
CA SER A 94 -6.50 -3.11 -15.55
C SER A 94 -7.70 -2.47 -14.84
N PHE A 95 -8.43 -1.55 -15.49
CA PHE A 95 -9.69 -1.03 -14.95
C PHE A 95 -10.73 -2.15 -14.75
N LEU A 96 -10.93 -3.03 -15.73
CA LEU A 96 -11.90 -4.13 -15.65
C LEU A 96 -11.51 -5.16 -14.60
N ILE A 97 -10.23 -5.56 -14.55
CA ILE A 97 -9.75 -6.50 -13.54
C ILE A 97 -9.79 -5.86 -12.15
N GLY A 98 -9.40 -4.59 -12.03
CA GLY A 98 -9.52 -3.80 -10.80
C GLY A 98 -10.97 -3.67 -10.33
N LEU A 99 -11.94 -3.57 -11.24
CA LEU A 99 -13.38 -3.58 -10.90
C LEU A 99 -13.81 -4.92 -10.29
N CYS A 100 -13.32 -6.03 -10.84
CA CYS A 100 -13.56 -7.37 -10.30
C CYS A 100 -12.99 -7.48 -8.88
N VAL A 101 -11.72 -7.11 -8.69
CA VAL A 101 -11.03 -7.16 -7.39
C VAL A 101 -11.69 -6.23 -6.37
N GLY A 102 -12.01 -5.00 -6.75
CA GLY A 102 -12.71 -4.05 -5.89
C GLY A 102 -14.07 -4.57 -5.46
N SER A 103 -14.80 -5.25 -6.35
CA SER A 103 -16.08 -5.88 -6.01
C SER A 103 -15.91 -7.01 -4.98
N LEU A 104 -14.89 -7.86 -5.17
CA LEU A 104 -14.54 -8.89 -4.18
C LEU A 104 -14.20 -8.26 -2.81
N GLN A 105 -13.43 -7.16 -2.80
CA GLN A 105 -12.97 -6.49 -1.58
C GLN A 105 -14.08 -5.75 -0.82
N PHE A 106 -14.89 -4.93 -1.50
CA PHE A 106 -15.83 -4.03 -0.83
C PHE A 106 -17.27 -4.58 -0.74
N LEU A 107 -17.65 -5.56 -1.57
CA LEU A 107 -19.01 -6.12 -1.57
C LEU A 107 -19.10 -7.53 -1.01
N ILE A 108 -18.06 -8.36 -1.21
CA ILE A 108 -18.09 -9.79 -0.88
C ILE A 108 -17.32 -10.07 0.43
N ALA A 109 -16.10 -9.54 0.60
CA ALA A 109 -15.31 -9.73 1.81
C ALA A 109 -16.02 -9.29 3.12
N PRO A 110 -16.75 -8.17 3.17
CA PRO A 110 -17.46 -7.76 4.38
C PRO A 110 -18.63 -8.68 4.75
N ARG A 111 -19.12 -9.53 3.82
CA ARG A 111 -20.26 -10.42 4.08
C ARG A 111 -19.86 -11.72 4.78
N SER A 112 -18.60 -12.14 4.71
CA SER A 112 -18.17 -13.37 5.38
C SER A 112 -16.75 -13.26 5.93
N ASN A 113 -16.61 -13.50 7.24
CA ASN A 113 -15.32 -13.48 7.92
C ASN A 113 -14.35 -14.55 7.37
N LEU A 114 -14.87 -15.70 6.91
CA LEU A 114 -14.07 -16.76 6.31
C LEU A 114 -13.42 -16.30 5.00
N TYR A 115 -14.18 -15.66 4.11
CA TYR A 115 -13.65 -15.17 2.85
C TYR A 115 -12.67 -14.02 3.06
N SER A 116 -12.90 -13.15 4.04
CA SER A 116 -11.96 -12.07 4.38
C SER A 116 -10.56 -12.56 4.76
N ASN A 117 -10.41 -13.80 5.26
CA ASN A 117 -9.11 -14.38 5.62
C ASN A 117 -8.35 -14.99 4.43
N VAL A 118 -9.04 -15.25 3.31
CA VAL A 118 -8.47 -15.89 2.11
C VAL A 118 -8.64 -15.00 0.87
N PHE A 119 -9.16 -13.79 1.06
CA PHE A 119 -9.46 -12.83 0.00
C PHE A 119 -8.22 -12.55 -0.83
N GLU A 120 -7.07 -12.36 -0.19
CA GLU A 120 -5.79 -12.08 -0.83
C GLU A 120 -5.38 -13.14 -1.84
N VAL A 121 -5.44 -14.41 -1.41
CA VAL A 121 -5.04 -15.55 -2.22
C VAL A 121 -6.01 -15.70 -3.38
N THR A 122 -7.32 -15.63 -3.11
CA THR A 122 -8.35 -15.77 -4.15
C THR A 122 -8.29 -14.64 -5.18
N ALA A 123 -8.10 -13.39 -4.74
CA ALA A 123 -7.94 -12.24 -5.64
C ALA A 123 -6.69 -12.38 -6.51
N ALA A 124 -5.55 -12.78 -5.94
CA ALA A 124 -4.32 -13.01 -6.69
C ALA A 124 -4.47 -14.12 -7.75
N ILE A 125 -5.15 -15.23 -7.42
CA ILE A 125 -5.44 -16.31 -8.37
C ILE A 125 -6.29 -15.80 -9.53
N VAL A 126 -7.39 -15.10 -9.24
CA VAL A 126 -8.31 -14.59 -10.27
C VAL A 126 -7.60 -13.59 -11.17
N VAL A 127 -6.85 -12.64 -10.59
CA VAL A 127 -6.11 -11.63 -11.36
C VAL A 127 -5.03 -12.27 -12.23
N ALA A 128 -4.25 -13.21 -11.69
CA ALA A 128 -3.20 -13.88 -12.45
C ALA A 128 -3.77 -14.76 -13.56
N PHE A 129 -4.87 -15.48 -13.30
CA PHE A 129 -5.56 -16.29 -14.30
C PHE A 129 -6.12 -15.43 -15.45
N VAL A 130 -6.91 -14.40 -15.12
CA VAL A 130 -7.52 -13.51 -16.12
C VAL A 130 -6.48 -12.68 -16.83
N GLY A 131 -5.48 -12.17 -16.11
CA GLY A 131 -4.38 -11.40 -16.69
C GLY A 131 -3.58 -12.23 -17.69
N ARG A 132 -3.26 -13.50 -17.37
CA ARG A 132 -2.55 -14.39 -18.30
C ARG A 132 -3.42 -14.78 -19.48
N ALA A 133 -4.73 -14.96 -19.25
CA ALA A 133 -5.69 -15.23 -20.30
C ALA A 133 -5.78 -14.10 -21.34
N LEU A 134 -5.88 -12.86 -20.87
CA LEU A 134 -5.93 -11.70 -21.75
C LEU A 134 -4.58 -11.42 -22.42
N GLY A 135 -3.48 -11.67 -21.73
CA GLY A 135 -2.13 -11.58 -22.31
C GLY A 135 -1.87 -12.59 -23.44
N SER A 136 -2.44 -13.81 -23.35
CA SER A 136 -2.27 -14.87 -24.36
C SER A 136 -2.95 -14.58 -25.71
N ILE A 137 -3.86 -13.60 -25.76
CA ILE A 137 -4.58 -13.28 -27.00
C ILE A 137 -3.60 -12.67 -28.01
N SER A 138 -3.38 -13.39 -29.11
CA SER A 138 -2.49 -12.98 -30.20
C SER A 138 -2.92 -11.64 -30.80
N GLY A 139 -1.99 -10.67 -30.87
CA GLY A 139 -2.24 -9.34 -31.44
C GLY A 139 -2.89 -8.33 -30.50
N SER A 140 -3.09 -8.66 -29.22
CA SER A 140 -3.75 -7.77 -28.25
C SER A 140 -2.83 -6.69 -27.65
N HIS A 141 -1.51 -6.80 -27.78
CA HIS A 141 -0.51 -5.91 -27.15
C HIS A 141 -0.69 -5.77 -25.62
N ILE A 142 -1.38 -6.72 -24.97
CA ILE A 142 -1.65 -6.72 -23.52
C ILE A 142 -0.44 -7.28 -22.78
N CYS A 143 0.12 -6.51 -21.85
CA CYS A 143 1.21 -6.95 -21.01
C CYS A 143 0.68 -7.59 -19.73
N PHE A 144 0.86 -8.91 -19.61
CA PHE A 144 0.50 -9.68 -18.41
C PHE A 144 1.06 -9.06 -17.12
N SER A 145 2.35 -8.75 -17.10
CA SER A 145 3.05 -8.24 -15.91
C SER A 145 2.43 -6.93 -15.41
N ALA A 146 2.28 -5.93 -16.29
CA ALA A 146 1.73 -4.63 -15.90
C ALA A 146 0.27 -4.71 -15.43
N VAL A 147 -0.56 -5.51 -16.11
CA VAL A 147 -1.99 -5.64 -15.77
C VAL A 147 -2.19 -6.33 -14.41
N VAL A 148 -1.47 -7.43 -14.16
CA VAL A 148 -1.58 -8.17 -12.89
C VAL A 148 -1.09 -7.32 -11.73
N GLN A 149 0.06 -6.67 -11.90
CA GLN A 149 0.62 -5.81 -10.86
C GLN A 149 -0.24 -4.59 -10.56
N GLY A 150 -0.71 -3.91 -11.60
CA GLY A 150 -1.55 -2.74 -11.47
C GLY A 150 -2.85 -3.03 -10.72
N SER A 151 -3.45 -4.19 -10.97
CA SER A 151 -4.71 -4.62 -10.35
C SER A 151 -4.54 -5.10 -8.89
N LEU A 152 -3.35 -5.61 -8.53
CA LEU A 152 -3.01 -6.02 -7.18
C LEU A 152 -2.37 -4.92 -6.33
N ALA A 153 -2.00 -3.79 -6.94
CA ALA A 153 -1.20 -2.74 -6.30
C ALA A 153 -1.77 -2.23 -4.96
N LEU A 154 -3.09 -2.15 -4.85
CA LEU A 154 -3.79 -1.65 -3.66
C LEU A 154 -3.98 -2.71 -2.56
N ILE A 155 -3.77 -3.99 -2.87
CA ILE A 155 -3.83 -5.11 -1.91
C ILE A 155 -2.45 -5.34 -1.27
N LEU A 156 -1.38 -4.85 -1.89
CA LEU A 156 -0.02 -5.04 -1.40
C LEU A 156 0.11 -4.55 0.06
N PRO A 157 0.71 -5.34 0.97
CA PRO A 157 0.74 -5.05 2.41
C PRO A 157 1.75 -3.97 2.78
N GLY A 158 2.10 -3.08 1.85
CA GLY A 158 3.21 -2.16 2.03
C GLY A 158 2.97 -1.09 3.11
N TYR A 159 1.72 -0.70 3.38
CA TYR A 159 1.38 0.12 4.54
C TYR A 159 1.65 -0.60 5.87
N ILE A 160 1.32 -1.89 5.94
CA ILE A 160 1.50 -2.70 7.14
C ILE A 160 3.00 -2.83 7.45
N ILE A 161 3.82 -3.04 6.41
CA ILE A 161 5.29 -3.14 6.53
C ILE A 161 5.87 -1.81 6.99
N LEU A 162 5.42 -0.69 6.42
CA LEU A 162 5.86 0.64 6.84
C LEU A 162 5.52 0.90 8.31
N CYS A 163 4.26 0.69 8.73
CA CYS A 163 3.87 0.86 10.13
C CYS A 163 4.69 -0.06 11.05
N GLY A 164 4.94 -1.31 10.64
CA GLY A 164 5.82 -2.22 11.37
C GLY A 164 7.24 -1.68 11.51
N SER A 165 7.80 -1.11 10.44
CA SER A 165 9.13 -0.48 10.43
C SER A 165 9.21 0.74 11.35
N LEU A 166 8.22 1.64 11.27
CA LEU A 166 8.14 2.83 12.10
C LEU A 166 8.02 2.49 13.60
N GLU A 167 7.19 1.50 13.94
CA GLU A 167 7.04 1.03 15.32
C GLU A 167 8.30 0.33 15.87
N LEU A 168 8.99 -0.45 15.03
CA LEU A 168 10.30 -1.02 15.41
C LEU A 168 11.31 0.09 15.70
N GLN A 169 11.32 1.14 14.87
CA GLN A 169 12.20 2.30 15.05
C GLN A 169 11.83 3.13 16.29
N SER A 170 10.55 3.21 16.62
CA SER A 170 10.05 3.87 17.86
C SER A 170 10.23 3.01 19.11
N ARG A 171 11.00 1.91 19.04
CA ARG A 171 11.24 0.93 20.12
C ARG A 171 10.00 0.15 20.59
N ASN A 172 8.91 0.15 19.83
CA ASN A 172 7.76 -0.72 20.09
C ASN A 172 7.96 -2.08 19.40
N LEU A 173 8.90 -2.87 19.93
CA LEU A 173 9.42 -4.07 19.28
C LEU A 173 8.35 -5.13 19.00
N VAL A 174 7.45 -5.38 19.97
CA VAL A 174 6.44 -6.44 19.85
C VAL A 174 5.42 -6.11 18.77
N ALA A 175 4.86 -4.90 18.80
CA ALA A 175 3.82 -4.51 17.85
C ALA A 175 4.37 -4.38 16.41
N GLY A 176 5.59 -3.86 16.27
CA GLY A 176 6.26 -3.73 14.99
C GLY A 176 6.67 -5.08 14.39
N ALA A 177 7.26 -5.98 15.20
CA ALA A 177 7.68 -7.31 14.75
C ALA A 177 6.50 -8.17 14.28
N VAL A 178 5.38 -8.16 15.01
CA VAL A 178 4.18 -8.93 14.63
C VAL A 178 3.62 -8.44 13.29
N ARG A 179 3.57 -7.12 13.07
CA ARG A 179 3.09 -6.56 11.79
C ARG A 179 4.02 -6.89 10.62
N MET A 180 5.34 -6.78 10.83
CA MET A 180 6.32 -7.15 9.80
C MET A 180 6.21 -8.63 9.44
N PHE A 181 6.16 -9.52 10.44
CA PHE A 181 6.03 -10.94 10.20
C PHE A 181 4.72 -11.28 9.47
N TYR A 182 3.60 -10.70 9.90
CA TYR A 182 2.31 -10.86 9.23
C TYR A 182 2.37 -10.44 7.75
N ALA A 183 2.99 -9.29 7.46
CA ALA A 183 3.11 -8.81 6.09
C ALA A 183 4.04 -9.64 5.21
N ILE A 184 5.06 -10.29 5.77
CA ILE A 184 5.89 -11.28 5.05
C ILE A 184 5.05 -12.49 4.67
N ILE A 185 4.27 -13.05 5.61
CA ILE A 185 3.36 -14.17 5.32
C ILE A 185 2.30 -13.78 4.29
N TYR A 186 1.73 -12.58 4.41
CA TYR A 186 0.80 -12.02 3.42
C TYR A 186 1.42 -11.96 2.03
N SER A 187 2.67 -11.55 1.95
CA SER A 187 3.43 -11.47 0.71
C SER A 187 3.67 -12.85 0.08
N LEU A 188 3.93 -13.87 0.91
CA LEU A 188 4.01 -15.27 0.47
C LEU A 188 2.68 -15.78 -0.09
N PHE A 189 1.56 -15.46 0.57
CA PHE A 189 0.22 -15.82 0.08
C PHE A 189 -0.11 -15.17 -1.26
N LEU A 190 0.25 -13.90 -1.43
CA LEU A 190 0.10 -13.20 -2.70
C LEU A 190 0.95 -13.85 -3.81
N GLY A 191 2.21 -14.14 -3.52
CA GLY A 191 3.11 -14.82 -4.46
C GLY A 191 2.62 -16.21 -4.86
N PHE A 192 2.15 -17.01 -3.89
CA PHE A 192 1.52 -18.30 -4.15
C PHE A 192 0.28 -18.17 -5.04
N GLY A 193 -0.60 -17.21 -4.76
CA GLY A 193 -1.80 -16.97 -5.55
C GLY A 193 -1.49 -16.60 -7.01
N ILE A 194 -0.46 -15.77 -7.23
CA ILE A 194 0.02 -15.40 -8.56
C ILE A 194 0.53 -16.65 -9.31
N THR A 195 1.41 -17.45 -8.69
CA THR A 195 1.95 -18.68 -9.29
C THR A 195 0.84 -19.67 -9.63
N LEU A 196 -0.08 -19.91 -8.70
CA LEU A 196 -1.18 -20.86 -8.90
C LEU A 196 -2.13 -20.39 -10.01
N GLY A 197 -2.53 -19.11 -10.02
CA GLY A 197 -3.38 -18.57 -11.09
C GLY A 197 -2.72 -18.62 -12.47
N ALA A 198 -1.42 -18.31 -12.55
CA ALA A 198 -0.66 -18.42 -13.79
C ALA A 198 -0.52 -19.88 -14.27
N ALA A 199 -0.26 -20.82 -13.36
CA ALA A 199 -0.13 -22.25 -13.68
C ALA A 199 -1.47 -22.86 -14.13
N LEU A 200 -2.58 -22.52 -13.46
CA LEU A 200 -3.92 -22.98 -13.84
C LEU A 200 -4.27 -22.58 -15.28
N TYR A 201 -3.96 -21.34 -15.68
CA TYR A 201 -4.18 -20.93 -17.07
C TYR A 201 -3.18 -21.59 -18.04
N GLY A 202 -1.91 -21.73 -17.64
CA GLY A 202 -0.89 -22.40 -18.46
C GLY A 202 -1.15 -23.91 -18.68
N TRP A 203 -1.97 -24.56 -17.85
CA TRP A 203 -2.46 -25.92 -18.13
C TRP A 203 -3.56 -25.95 -19.19
N ILE A 204 -4.35 -24.89 -19.31
CA ILE A 204 -5.41 -24.77 -20.30
C ILE A 204 -4.81 -24.41 -21.67
N ASP A 205 -3.93 -23.41 -21.69
CA ASP A 205 -3.26 -22.94 -22.90
C ASP A 205 -1.74 -23.19 -22.84
N LYS A 206 -1.27 -24.14 -23.64
CA LYS A 206 0.15 -24.49 -23.73
C LYS A 206 1.02 -23.41 -24.38
N ASN A 207 0.42 -22.46 -25.11
CA ASN A 207 1.10 -21.33 -25.73
C ASN A 207 0.99 -20.04 -24.90
N ALA A 208 0.62 -20.15 -23.62
CA ALA A 208 0.40 -18.98 -22.78
C ALA A 208 1.65 -18.07 -22.66
N THR A 209 1.43 -16.75 -22.67
CA THR A 209 2.49 -15.75 -22.56
C THR A 209 3.34 -15.93 -21.32
N SER A 210 4.65 -15.94 -21.52
CA SER A 210 5.66 -15.98 -20.45
C SER A 210 6.43 -14.67 -20.34
N GLU A 211 5.99 -13.63 -21.04
CA GLU A 211 6.62 -12.31 -20.97
C GLU A 211 6.36 -11.65 -19.62
N THR A 212 7.45 -11.39 -18.91
CA THR A 212 7.46 -10.72 -17.60
C THR A 212 7.81 -9.23 -17.71
N THR A 213 8.20 -8.78 -18.91
CA THR A 213 8.55 -7.40 -19.23
C THR A 213 7.68 -6.91 -20.38
N CYS A 214 7.26 -5.65 -20.33
CA CYS A 214 6.38 -5.07 -21.35
C CYS A 214 7.21 -4.44 -22.47
N ALA A 215 6.92 -4.81 -23.72
CA ALA A 215 7.57 -4.25 -24.92
C ALA A 215 7.15 -2.80 -25.19
N GLU A 216 5.87 -2.46 -24.98
CA GLU A 216 5.34 -1.11 -25.17
C GLU A 216 5.20 -0.38 -23.83
N GLN A 217 6.09 0.59 -23.62
CA GLN A 217 6.08 1.45 -22.45
C GLN A 217 5.64 2.86 -22.83
N ILE A 218 4.72 3.44 -22.06
CA ILE A 218 4.37 4.86 -22.21
C ILE A 218 5.59 5.71 -21.86
N SER A 219 5.78 6.81 -22.61
CA SER A 219 6.86 7.77 -22.36
C SER A 219 6.89 8.18 -20.87
N PRO A 220 8.09 8.23 -20.24
CA PRO A 220 8.23 8.55 -18.82
C PRO A 220 7.59 9.88 -18.39
N TRP A 221 7.40 10.82 -19.32
CA TRP A 221 6.77 12.11 -19.06
C TRP A 221 5.29 12.03 -18.69
N TYR A 222 4.54 11.05 -19.20
CA TYR A 222 3.14 10.87 -18.83
C TYR A 222 2.96 10.40 -17.39
N ARG A 223 4.03 9.87 -16.75
CA ARG A 223 3.99 9.45 -15.34
C ARG A 223 3.60 10.62 -14.42
N PHE A 224 4.01 11.84 -14.75
CA PHE A 224 3.63 13.04 -14.00
C PHE A 224 2.14 13.38 -14.06
N ILE A 225 1.40 12.85 -15.04
CA ILE A 225 -0.05 13.00 -15.13
C ILE A 225 -0.74 11.88 -14.35
N PHE A 226 -0.27 10.64 -14.49
CA PHE A 226 -0.87 9.47 -13.83
C PHE A 226 -0.73 9.49 -12.30
N VAL A 227 0.38 10.00 -11.77
CA VAL A 227 0.62 10.06 -10.32
C VAL A 227 -0.41 10.92 -9.56
N PRO A 228 -0.73 12.17 -10.00
CA PRO A 228 -1.82 12.94 -9.42
C PRO A 228 -3.16 12.20 -9.44
N PHE A 229 -3.55 11.60 -10.57
CA PHE A 229 -4.81 10.88 -10.68
C PHE A 229 -4.87 9.65 -9.76
N PHE A 230 -3.78 8.89 -9.69
CA PHE A 230 -3.67 7.78 -8.74
C PHE A 230 -3.74 8.25 -7.28
N THR A 231 -3.10 9.38 -6.96
CA THR A 231 -3.15 9.98 -5.62
C THR A 231 -4.57 10.40 -5.25
N ILE A 232 -5.32 11.00 -6.17
CA ILE A 232 -6.75 11.35 -5.96
C ILE A 232 -7.54 10.07 -5.65
N GLY A 233 -7.34 9.00 -6.43
CA GLY A 233 -7.96 7.71 -6.19
C GLY A 233 -7.66 7.15 -4.79
N LEU A 234 -6.39 7.14 -4.39
CA LEU A 234 -5.96 6.71 -3.04
C LEU A 234 -6.58 7.55 -1.93
N CYS A 235 -6.62 8.87 -2.07
CA CYS A 235 -7.22 9.75 -1.08
C CYS A 235 -8.73 9.48 -0.92
N LEU A 236 -9.45 9.29 -2.03
CA LEU A 236 -10.89 9.02 -2.01
C LEU A 236 -11.20 7.63 -1.44
N ILE A 237 -10.43 6.59 -1.79
CA ILE A 237 -10.56 5.24 -1.20
C ILE A 237 -10.40 5.32 0.33
N ASN A 238 -9.43 6.10 0.80
CA ASN A 238 -9.16 6.30 2.24
C ASN A 238 -10.03 7.40 2.88
N GLN A 239 -11.17 7.73 2.28
CA GLN A 239 -12.21 8.60 2.83
C GLN A 239 -11.73 10.03 3.15
N ALA A 240 -10.78 10.57 2.38
CA ALA A 240 -10.41 11.98 2.46
C ALA A 240 -11.51 12.88 1.88
N LYS A 241 -11.68 14.07 2.45
CA LYS A 241 -12.58 15.09 1.88
C LYS A 241 -11.88 15.89 0.78
N TRP A 242 -12.65 16.41 -0.18
CA TRP A 242 -12.17 17.21 -1.32
C TRP A 242 -11.25 18.37 -0.93
N PHE A 243 -11.53 19.04 0.20
CA PHE A 243 -10.70 20.14 0.69
C PHE A 243 -9.27 19.72 1.12
N GLN A 244 -9.06 18.45 1.50
CA GLN A 244 -7.75 17.94 1.91
C GLN A 244 -6.89 17.50 0.70
N LEU A 245 -7.51 17.27 -0.46
CA LEU A 245 -6.85 16.73 -1.64
C LEU A 245 -5.72 17.62 -2.20
N PRO A 246 -5.85 18.96 -2.30
CA PRO A 246 -4.80 19.77 -2.93
C PRO A 246 -3.45 19.67 -2.22
N VAL A 247 -3.47 19.66 -0.89
CA VAL A 247 -2.24 19.55 -0.07
C VAL A 247 -1.65 18.15 -0.21
N MET A 248 -2.47 17.09 -0.10
CA MET A 248 -2.01 15.71 -0.25
C MET A 248 -1.42 15.45 -1.64
N LEU A 249 -2.05 16.00 -2.69
CA LEU A 249 -1.60 15.88 -4.08
C LEU A 249 -0.26 16.57 -4.29
N PHE A 250 -0.08 17.78 -3.77
CA PHE A 250 1.18 18.52 -3.88
C PHE A 250 2.34 17.75 -3.22
N ILE A 251 2.14 17.25 -1.99
CA ILE A 251 3.16 16.46 -1.27
C ILE A 251 3.49 15.17 -2.02
N SER A 252 2.47 14.47 -2.53
CA SER A 252 2.64 13.24 -3.31
C SER A 252 3.45 13.46 -4.60
N CYS A 253 3.10 14.49 -5.36
CA CYS A 253 3.81 14.81 -6.61
C CYS A 253 5.26 15.21 -6.33
N ALA A 254 5.52 16.03 -5.32
CA ALA A 254 6.88 16.42 -4.94
C ALA A 254 7.72 15.21 -4.51
N GLY A 255 7.16 14.32 -3.69
CA GLY A 255 7.82 13.07 -3.30
C GLY A 255 8.14 12.17 -4.49
N TYR A 256 7.20 12.01 -5.42
CA TYR A 256 7.40 11.21 -6.62
C TYR A 256 8.45 11.78 -7.56
N VAL A 257 8.49 13.11 -7.77
CA VAL A 257 9.50 13.77 -8.60
C VAL A 257 10.91 13.45 -8.09
N VAL A 258 11.12 13.57 -6.78
CA VAL A 258 12.42 13.28 -6.15
C VAL A 258 12.75 11.80 -6.28
N ASN A 259 11.78 10.92 -6.04
CA ASN A 259 11.96 9.48 -6.21
C ASN A 259 12.34 9.13 -7.67
N PHE A 260 11.69 9.75 -8.66
CA PHE A 260 11.97 9.53 -10.07
C PHE A 260 13.39 9.93 -10.44
N PHE A 261 13.85 11.12 -10.04
CA PHE A 261 15.23 11.56 -10.31
C PHE A 261 16.27 10.75 -9.51
N ALA A 262 15.97 10.40 -8.27
CA ALA A 262 16.83 9.54 -7.45
C ALA A 262 16.98 8.14 -8.07
N SER A 263 15.90 7.56 -8.62
CA SER A 263 15.93 6.24 -9.26
C SER A 263 16.84 6.20 -10.49
N LYS A 264 16.97 7.32 -11.22
CA LYS A 264 17.89 7.42 -12.36
C LYS A 264 19.35 7.43 -11.94
N HIS A 265 19.64 7.98 -10.77
CA HIS A 265 21.00 8.10 -10.22
C HIS A 265 21.42 6.84 -9.45
N PHE A 266 20.54 6.29 -8.61
CA PHE A 266 20.80 5.14 -7.74
C PHE A 266 20.11 3.86 -8.22
N GLN A 267 20.47 3.40 -9.42
CA GLN A 267 19.79 2.27 -10.09
C GLN A 267 19.87 0.94 -9.32
N ASN A 268 20.92 0.74 -8.51
CA ASN A 268 21.16 -0.50 -7.77
C ASN A 268 20.60 -0.51 -6.34
N SER A 269 19.98 0.57 -5.87
CA SER A 269 19.56 0.66 -4.46
C SER A 269 18.23 1.38 -4.31
N THR A 270 17.16 0.59 -4.29
CA THR A 270 15.77 1.05 -4.18
C THR A 270 15.46 1.69 -2.83
N GLU A 271 16.13 1.24 -1.77
CA GLU A 271 16.02 1.77 -0.41
C GLU A 271 16.46 3.24 -0.30
N PHE A 272 17.57 3.63 -0.93
CA PHE A 272 18.04 5.03 -0.96
C PHE A 272 17.09 5.92 -1.76
N THR A 273 16.62 5.43 -2.89
CA THR A 273 15.65 6.12 -3.75
C THR A 273 14.33 6.37 -3.00
N ALA A 274 13.88 5.40 -2.21
CA ALA A 274 12.71 5.52 -1.37
C ALA A 274 12.94 6.50 -0.21
N ALA A 275 14.09 6.43 0.46
CA ALA A 275 14.47 7.32 1.55
C ALA A 275 14.50 8.79 1.12
N MET A 276 15.02 9.12 -0.06
CA MET A 276 15.06 10.49 -0.56
C MET A 276 13.67 11.07 -0.83
N GLY A 277 12.78 10.31 -1.48
CA GLY A 277 11.41 10.78 -1.69
C GLY A 277 10.63 10.90 -0.37
N ALA A 278 10.82 9.95 0.55
CA ALA A 278 10.18 9.97 1.87
C ALA A 278 10.68 11.13 2.74
N PHE A 279 11.96 11.49 2.62
CA PHE A 279 12.53 12.66 3.26
C PHE A 279 11.83 13.94 2.80
N VAL A 280 11.61 14.12 1.50
CA VAL A 280 10.91 15.31 0.96
C VAL A 280 9.43 15.32 1.35
N ILE A 281 8.76 14.17 1.31
CA ILE A 281 7.38 14.02 1.81
C ILE A 281 7.30 14.43 3.28
N GLY A 282 8.25 13.97 4.08
CA GLY A 282 8.36 14.27 5.50
C GLY A 282 8.64 15.76 5.77
N VAL A 283 9.54 16.39 5.02
CA VAL A 283 9.84 17.83 5.17
C VAL A 283 8.60 18.65 4.84
N LEU A 284 7.95 18.40 3.70
CA LEU A 284 6.78 19.14 3.26
C LEU A 284 5.57 18.93 4.18
N GLY A 285 5.31 17.69 4.62
CA GLY A 285 4.20 17.41 5.51
C GLY A 285 4.40 18.00 6.92
N ASN A 286 5.65 17.99 7.44
CA ASN A 286 5.97 18.60 8.73
C ASN A 286 5.92 20.13 8.65
N LEU A 287 6.37 20.71 7.54
CA LEU A 287 6.23 22.15 7.27
C LEU A 287 4.76 22.57 7.17
N TYR A 288 3.93 21.77 6.47
CA TYR A 288 2.49 21.99 6.39
C TYR A 288 1.83 21.99 7.77
N SER A 289 2.15 21.01 8.62
CA SER A 289 1.67 20.94 10.01
C SER A 289 2.04 22.19 10.83
N ARG A 290 3.26 22.72 10.63
CA ARG A 290 3.74 23.91 11.34
C ARG A 290 3.03 25.19 10.91
N ILE A 291 2.83 25.40 9.62
CA ILE A 291 2.25 26.64 9.08
C ILE A 291 0.73 26.64 9.26
N TRP A 292 0.07 25.54 8.94
CA TRP A 292 -1.40 25.45 8.84
C TRP A 292 -2.06 24.76 10.04
N LYS A 293 -1.28 24.42 11.09
CA LYS A 293 -1.72 23.69 12.30
C LYS A 293 -2.41 22.35 12.01
N GLY A 294 -2.26 21.82 10.79
CA GLY A 294 -2.85 20.55 10.36
C GLY A 294 -2.18 19.32 10.97
N LEU A 295 -2.75 18.14 10.74
CA LEU A 295 -2.12 16.86 11.10
C LEU A 295 -1.15 16.42 10.00
N ALA A 296 0.16 16.44 10.29
CA ALA A 296 1.24 16.02 9.38
C ALA A 296 0.97 14.63 8.76
N VAL A 297 0.69 13.64 9.61
CA VAL A 297 0.50 12.24 9.24
C VAL A 297 -0.58 12.07 8.17
N SER A 298 -1.74 12.69 8.35
CA SER A 298 -2.85 12.58 7.40
C SER A 298 -2.48 13.15 6.03
N ALA A 299 -1.68 14.22 5.96
CA ALA A 299 -1.27 14.83 4.70
C ALA A 299 -0.16 14.04 3.98
N MET A 300 0.72 13.35 4.72
CA MET A 300 1.81 12.54 4.15
C MET A 300 1.34 11.18 3.66
N LEU A 301 0.33 10.59 4.30
CA LEU A 301 0.00 9.17 4.11
C LEU A 301 -0.34 8.77 2.66
N PRO A 302 -1.11 9.54 1.88
CA PRO A 302 -1.33 9.24 0.47
C PRO A 302 -0.04 9.30 -0.36
N ALA A 303 0.85 10.25 -0.08
CA ALA A 303 2.15 10.35 -0.74
C ALA A 303 3.02 9.12 -0.45
N ILE A 304 2.97 8.64 0.80
CA ILE A 304 3.66 7.41 1.17
C ILE A 304 3.08 6.21 0.43
N PHE A 305 1.75 6.07 0.27
CA PHE A 305 1.16 4.98 -0.53
C PHE A 305 1.61 4.95 -1.98
N VAL A 306 1.88 6.10 -2.59
CA VAL A 306 2.46 6.15 -3.94
C VAL A 306 3.88 5.61 -3.97
N GLN A 307 4.64 5.80 -2.89
CA GLN A 307 6.04 5.43 -2.80
C GLN A 307 6.28 4.03 -2.24
N VAL A 308 5.35 3.55 -1.43
CA VAL A 308 5.36 2.20 -0.87
C VAL A 308 5.61 1.22 -2.02
N PRO A 309 6.50 0.23 -1.79
CA PRO A 309 6.93 -0.71 -2.82
C PRO A 309 5.69 -1.38 -3.43
N SER A 310 5.25 -0.85 -4.56
CA SER A 310 4.15 -1.41 -5.34
C SER A 310 4.73 -1.94 -6.64
N GLY A 311 5.46 -1.07 -7.36
CA GLY A 311 6.26 -1.33 -8.57
C GLY A 311 7.27 -2.47 -8.50
N ILE A 312 8.38 -2.17 -7.84
CA ILE A 312 9.64 -2.92 -8.00
C ILE A 312 9.60 -4.26 -7.29
N ALA A 313 9.07 -4.28 -6.07
CA ALA A 313 9.03 -5.50 -5.28
C ALA A 313 8.07 -6.54 -5.91
N SER A 314 6.91 -6.14 -6.43
CA SER A 314 6.00 -7.10 -7.08
C SER A 314 6.56 -7.71 -8.37
N GLN A 315 7.54 -7.08 -9.02
CA GLN A 315 8.19 -7.64 -10.22
C GLN A 315 8.95 -8.92 -9.90
N ALA A 316 9.65 -8.97 -8.76
CA ALA A 316 10.36 -10.17 -8.33
C ALA A 316 9.39 -11.35 -8.11
N SER A 317 8.28 -11.13 -7.42
CA SER A 317 7.28 -12.19 -7.17
C SER A 317 6.64 -12.70 -8.45
N LEU A 318 6.36 -11.82 -9.42
CA LEU A 318 5.76 -12.23 -10.68
C LEU A 318 6.73 -12.96 -11.58
N LEU A 319 7.97 -12.50 -11.67
CA LEU A 319 9.01 -13.18 -12.44
C LEU A 319 9.15 -14.62 -11.95
N ALA A 320 9.28 -14.80 -10.63
CA ALA A 320 9.40 -16.12 -10.04
C ALA A 320 8.11 -16.94 -10.14
N GLY A 321 6.95 -16.31 -9.99
CA GLY A 321 5.67 -16.99 -10.14
C GLY A 321 5.43 -17.51 -11.55
N VAL A 322 5.80 -16.74 -12.58
CA VAL A 322 5.73 -17.18 -13.98
C VAL A 322 6.76 -18.27 -14.28
N GLN A 323 8.00 -18.12 -13.82
CA GLN A 323 9.03 -19.15 -14.01
C GLN A 323 8.63 -20.48 -13.37
N SER A 324 8.13 -20.43 -12.13
CA SER A 324 7.64 -21.60 -11.41
C SER A 324 6.41 -22.20 -12.11
N ALA A 325 5.45 -21.37 -12.53
CA ALA A 325 4.29 -21.84 -13.28
C ALA A 325 4.67 -22.55 -14.58
N ASN A 326 5.64 -22.01 -15.33
CA ASN A 326 6.13 -22.61 -16.57
C ASN A 326 6.84 -23.96 -16.35
N GLN A 327 7.58 -24.09 -15.25
CA GLN A 327 8.20 -25.37 -14.85
C GLN A 327 7.15 -26.42 -14.48
N LEU A 328 6.02 -26.01 -13.90
CA LEU A 328 4.91 -26.91 -13.54
C LEU A 328 4.07 -27.33 -14.75
N THR A 329 4.00 -26.51 -15.80
CA THR A 329 3.20 -26.79 -17.00
C THR A 329 4.00 -27.53 -18.08
N THR A 330 5.30 -27.27 -18.18
CA THR A 330 6.20 -27.92 -19.14
C THR A 330 6.85 -29.11 -18.44
N ASN A 331 6.46 -30.34 -18.79
CA ASN A 331 7.05 -31.59 -18.29
C ASN A 331 8.53 -31.78 -18.74
N SER A 332 9.37 -30.75 -18.66
CA SER A 332 10.79 -30.83 -18.94
C SER A 332 11.54 -31.27 -17.68
N THR A 333 11.54 -32.58 -17.43
CA THR A 333 12.52 -33.25 -16.56
C THR A 333 13.89 -33.29 -17.24
N SER A 334 14.49 -32.12 -17.47
CA SER A 334 15.80 -32.01 -18.11
C SER A 334 16.67 -31.00 -17.38
N GLY A 335 17.51 -31.52 -16.49
CA GLY A 335 18.83 -30.95 -16.22
C GLY A 335 18.94 -29.93 -15.09
N ALA A 336 19.50 -30.41 -13.99
CA ALA A 336 20.38 -29.68 -13.05
C ALA A 336 19.78 -28.52 -12.23
N ALA A 337 19.72 -28.77 -10.93
CA ALA A 337 19.98 -27.78 -9.90
C ALA A 337 21.22 -26.95 -10.26
N THR A 338 21.06 -25.71 -10.75
CA THR A 338 22.07 -24.63 -10.79
C THR A 338 21.47 -23.31 -11.30
N ALA A 339 20.30 -22.93 -10.78
CA ALA A 339 20.04 -21.52 -10.54
C ALA A 339 19.65 -21.44 -9.06
N PRO A 340 20.31 -20.62 -8.23
CA PRO A 340 19.75 -20.34 -6.92
C PRO A 340 18.35 -19.80 -7.17
N ALA A 341 17.39 -20.19 -6.34
CA ALA A 341 16.07 -19.58 -6.33
C ALA A 341 16.18 -18.12 -5.83
N GLU A 342 16.90 -17.27 -6.56
CA GLU A 342 17.11 -15.84 -6.25
C GLU A 342 15.80 -15.04 -6.37
N GLY A 343 14.74 -15.65 -6.91
CA GLY A 343 13.40 -15.08 -7.00
C GLY A 343 12.36 -15.67 -6.06
N SER A 344 12.70 -16.45 -5.02
CA SER A 344 11.67 -17.02 -4.13
C SER A 344 10.63 -15.98 -3.66
N SER A 345 9.37 -16.36 -3.41
CA SER A 345 8.33 -15.45 -2.87
C SER A 345 8.74 -14.74 -1.57
N LEU A 346 9.79 -15.23 -0.91
CA LEU A 346 10.46 -14.58 0.21
C LEU A 346 11.22 -13.30 -0.21
N SER A 347 11.84 -13.27 -1.40
CA SER A 347 12.51 -12.08 -1.96
C SER A 347 11.57 -10.88 -2.09
N PHE A 348 10.30 -11.14 -2.38
CA PHE A 348 9.25 -10.13 -2.42
C PHE A 348 9.01 -9.49 -1.04
N GLY A 349 8.87 -10.31 0.01
CA GLY A 349 8.76 -9.79 1.38
C GLY A 349 10.01 -9.01 1.83
N VAL A 350 11.19 -9.49 1.48
CA VAL A 350 12.47 -8.83 1.84
C VAL A 350 12.64 -7.48 1.14
N THR A 351 12.37 -7.40 -0.17
CA THR A 351 12.45 -6.14 -0.93
C THR A 351 11.44 -5.11 -0.42
N MET A 352 10.23 -5.55 -0.03
CA MET A 352 9.25 -4.67 0.61
C MET A 352 9.77 -4.10 1.94
N VAL A 353 10.42 -4.93 2.76
CA VAL A 353 11.03 -4.52 4.03
C VAL A 353 12.16 -3.52 3.80
N GLN A 354 13.06 -3.76 2.83
CA GLN A 354 14.15 -2.84 2.50
C GLN A 354 13.64 -1.45 2.11
N VAL A 355 12.64 -1.39 1.21
CA VAL A 355 12.06 -0.12 0.79
C VAL A 355 11.32 0.56 1.95
N ALA A 356 10.59 -0.19 2.77
CA ALA A 356 9.91 0.36 3.94
C ALA A 356 10.89 0.94 4.97
N ILE A 357 12.03 0.28 5.23
CA ILE A 357 13.10 0.81 6.07
C ILE A 357 13.64 2.12 5.47
N GLY A 358 13.88 2.17 4.16
CA GLY A 358 14.27 3.39 3.47
C GLY A 358 13.27 4.53 3.69
N ILE A 359 11.97 4.28 3.52
CA ILE A 359 10.91 5.26 3.76
C ILE A 359 10.93 5.74 5.22
N SER A 360 11.01 4.82 6.20
CA SER A 360 11.08 5.16 7.62
C SER A 360 12.28 6.06 7.93
N VAL A 361 13.48 5.69 7.47
CA VAL A 361 14.70 6.50 7.67
C VAL A 361 14.53 7.91 7.08
N GLY A 362 13.96 8.03 5.87
CA GLY A 362 13.66 9.33 5.25
C GLY A 362 12.70 10.19 6.08
N LEU A 363 11.60 9.61 6.55
CA LEU A 363 10.61 10.30 7.38
C LEU A 363 11.19 10.77 8.72
N PHE A 364 12.00 9.95 9.38
CA PHE A 364 12.67 10.34 10.64
C PHE A 364 13.71 11.44 10.41
N ALA A 365 14.54 11.32 9.37
CA ALA A 365 15.51 12.36 9.01
C ALA A 365 14.82 13.71 8.73
N SER A 366 13.66 13.69 8.09
CA SER A 366 12.86 14.91 7.85
C SER A 366 12.41 15.60 9.14
N THR A 367 12.09 14.80 10.17
CA THR A 367 11.64 15.32 11.46
C THR A 367 12.77 16.04 12.17
N ILE A 368 13.98 15.46 12.15
CA ILE A 368 15.18 16.09 12.70
C ILE A 368 15.47 17.40 11.97
N PHE A 369 15.32 17.42 10.64
CA PHE A 369 15.57 18.61 9.82
C PHE A 369 14.58 19.75 10.09
N VAL A 370 13.29 19.45 10.27
CA VAL A 370 12.25 20.48 10.50
C VAL A 370 12.17 20.94 11.96
N TYR A 371 12.50 20.05 12.92
CA TYR A 371 12.39 20.31 14.36
C TYR A 371 13.71 20.32 15.14
N PRO A 372 14.82 20.93 14.65
CA PRO A 372 16.05 20.98 15.43
C PRO A 372 15.93 21.86 16.70
N PHE A 373 14.95 22.79 16.75
CA PHE A 373 14.79 23.77 17.83
C PHE A 373 13.32 23.96 18.31
N GLY A 374 12.48 22.94 18.20
CA GLY A 374 11.06 23.01 18.62
C GLY A 374 10.87 23.12 20.14
N LYS A 375 9.81 23.82 20.59
CA LYS A 375 9.43 23.90 22.01
C LYS A 375 9.21 22.49 22.58
N LYS A 376 9.78 22.20 23.75
CA LYS A 376 9.68 20.90 24.46
C LYS A 376 8.25 20.45 24.80
N SER A 377 7.23 21.32 24.67
CA SER A 377 5.85 21.06 25.06
C SER A 377 4.91 20.61 23.92
N THR A 378 5.39 20.55 22.67
CA THR A 378 4.56 20.07 21.55
C THR A 378 4.81 18.59 21.32
N SER A 379 3.84 17.75 21.69
CA SER A 379 3.83 16.33 21.32
C SER A 379 3.83 16.21 19.81
N ILE A 380 4.95 15.71 19.26
CA ILE A 380 5.08 15.46 17.84
C ILE A 380 4.34 14.15 17.56
N PHE A 381 3.20 14.24 16.88
CA PHE A 381 2.59 13.07 16.22
C PHE A 381 3.40 12.79 14.95
N THR A 382 4.58 12.22 15.14
CA THR A 382 5.30 11.50 14.09
C THR A 382 4.72 10.10 13.98
N LEU A 383 4.68 9.61 12.76
CA LEU A 383 4.18 8.30 12.37
C LEU A 383 4.92 7.17 13.10
#